data_AF-A0A7C7PLH0-F1
#
_entry.id   AF-A0A7C7PLH0-F1
#
_cell.length_a   1.000
_cell.length_b   1.000
_cell.length_c   1.000
_cell.angle_alpha   90.00
_cell.angle_beta   90.00
_cell.angle_gamma   90.00
#
_symmetry.space_group_name_H-M   'P 1'
#
loop_
_entity.id
_entity.type
_entity.pdbx_description
1 polymer ?
#
loop_
_entity_poly.entity_id
_entity_poly.type
_entity_poly.pdbx_seq_one_letter_code
_entity_poly.pdbx_strand_id
1 'polypeptide(L)'
;RGLGFRHGLHHRQAAFVVHGDPGMDEISPSGVTYISELSDSGILEYHVTPEQLGLEPAALESLVGDDPEYNAAVILKVLKGQEGGARTAVVINAAAAIAVADQSTSLQEGVRLAESSIDSGAASDALERLRMASNQ
;
A
#
# COMPACT_ATOMS: atom_id res chain seq x y z
N ARG A 1 -6.51 14.73 36.21
CA ARG A 1 -5.24 15.33 35.74
C ARG A 1 -4.78 14.48 34.57
N GLY A 2 -4.91 15.01 33.34
CA GLY A 2 -4.72 14.26 32.10
C GLY A 2 -3.26 13.95 31.84
N LEU A 3 -2.99 12.69 31.49
CA LEU A 3 -1.72 12.26 30.90
C LEU A 3 -1.83 12.51 29.40
N GLY A 4 -1.45 13.71 28.98
CA GLY A 4 -1.19 14.00 27.58
C GLY A 4 0.06 13.25 27.15
N PHE A 5 -0.10 12.29 26.24
CA PHE A 5 1.03 11.73 25.51
C PHE A 5 1.66 12.85 24.69
N ARG A 6 2.87 13.22 25.09
CA ARG A 6 3.70 14.18 24.34
C ARG A 6 4.05 13.52 23.02
N HIS A 7 3.62 14.15 21.92
CA HIS A 7 4.17 13.98 20.58
C HIS A 7 5.66 14.39 20.63
N GLY A 8 6.51 13.46 21.05
CA GLY A 8 7.94 13.50 20.77
C GLY A 8 8.17 12.76 19.47
N LEU A 9 8.92 13.38 18.55
CA LEU A 9 9.46 12.76 17.34
C LEU A 9 10.38 11.58 17.72
N HIS A 10 9.78 10.46 18.11
CA HIS A 10 10.48 9.19 18.18
C HIS A 10 10.37 8.58 16.79
N HIS A 11 11.50 8.44 16.10
CA HIS A 11 11.57 7.68 14.87
C HIS A 11 11.20 6.23 15.18
N ARG A 12 9.93 5.85 14.97
CA ARG A 12 9.49 4.47 15.02
C ARG A 12 10.26 3.71 13.94
N GLN A 13 11.02 2.69 14.35
CA GLN A 13 11.63 1.76 13.40
C GLN A 13 10.63 0.62 13.20
N ALA A 14 10.00 0.59 12.03
CA ALA A 14 9.10 -0.48 11.64
C ALA A 14 9.53 -1.04 10.29
N ALA A 15 9.30 -2.33 10.09
CA ALA A 15 9.50 -3.00 8.82
C ALA A 15 8.53 -4.17 8.69
N PHE A 16 7.97 -4.36 7.51
CA PHE A 16 7.17 -5.54 7.17
C PHE A 16 7.97 -6.40 6.20
N VAL A 17 8.13 -7.67 6.52
CA VAL A 17 8.52 -8.70 5.55
C VAL A 17 7.25 -9.42 5.14
N VAL A 18 6.98 -9.49 3.84
CA VAL A 18 5.73 -10.02 3.31
C VAL A 18 5.99 -11.16 2.33
N HIS A 19 5.06 -12.10 2.30
CA HIS A 19 4.98 -13.15 1.29
C HIS A 19 3.52 -13.43 0.95
N GLY A 20 3.14 -13.11 -0.28
CA GLY A 20 1.77 -13.26 -0.78
C GLY A 20 1.56 -14.61 -1.49
N ASP A 21 0.45 -15.29 -1.21
CA ASP A 21 0.01 -16.47 -1.98
C ASP A 21 -0.46 -16.03 -3.39
N PRO A 22 -0.12 -16.75 -4.48
CA PRO A 22 0.55 -18.07 -4.55
C PRO A 22 2.08 -18.06 -4.70
N GLY A 23 2.77 -16.98 -4.33
CA GLY A 23 4.23 -16.90 -4.46
C GLY A 23 4.78 -15.50 -4.76
N MET A 24 4.02 -14.46 -4.41
CA MET A 24 4.36 -13.06 -4.62
C MET A 24 5.33 -12.57 -3.53
N ASP A 25 6.26 -11.70 -3.92
CA ASP A 25 7.17 -10.97 -3.04
C ASP A 25 6.56 -9.67 -2.50
N GLU A 26 5.29 -9.42 -2.82
CA GLU A 26 4.46 -8.31 -2.37
C GLU A 26 3.23 -8.81 -1.59
N ILE A 27 2.44 -7.88 -1.02
CA ILE A 27 1.14 -8.24 -0.45
C ILE A 27 0.22 -8.67 -1.59
N SER A 28 -0.30 -9.89 -1.50
CA SER A 28 -1.17 -10.46 -2.52
C SER A 28 -2.52 -9.75 -2.55
N PRO A 29 -2.92 -9.17 -3.69
CA PRO A 29 -4.28 -8.67 -3.89
C PRO A 29 -5.28 -9.81 -4.18
N SER A 30 -4.82 -11.05 -4.30
CA SER A 30 -5.62 -12.20 -4.74
C SER A 30 -5.84 -13.25 -3.66
N GLY A 31 -5.04 -13.24 -2.59
CA GLY A 31 -5.03 -14.29 -1.59
C GLY A 31 -4.40 -13.89 -0.27
N VAL A 32 -4.05 -14.90 0.53
CA VAL A 32 -3.43 -14.69 1.86
C VAL A 32 -2.05 -14.07 1.70
N THR A 33 -1.71 -13.12 2.55
CA THR A 33 -0.34 -12.64 2.72
C THR A 33 0.12 -12.93 4.14
N TYR A 34 1.29 -13.55 4.27
CA TYR A 34 1.99 -13.71 5.53
C TYR A 34 2.88 -12.49 5.79
N ILE A 35 2.82 -11.94 7.00
CA ILE A 35 3.53 -10.72 7.39
C ILE A 35 4.31 -10.98 8.67
N SER A 36 5.61 -10.68 8.65
CA SER A 36 6.44 -10.50 9.83
C SER A 36 6.65 -9.00 10.05
N GLU A 37 5.99 -8.44 11.04
CA GLU A 37 6.09 -7.03 11.43
C GLU A 37 7.14 -6.85 12.52
N LEU A 38 8.17 -6.05 12.24
CA LEU A 38 9.12 -5.56 13.23
C LEU A 38 8.63 -4.23 13.83
N SER A 39 8.67 -4.12 15.15
CA SER A 39 8.46 -2.88 15.90
C SER A 39 9.36 -2.83 17.13
N ASP A 40 9.27 -1.75 17.91
CA ASP A 40 9.96 -1.61 19.20
C ASP A 40 9.59 -2.71 20.21
N SER A 41 8.44 -3.38 20.03
CA SER A 41 8.00 -4.49 20.88
C SER A 41 8.51 -5.86 20.45
N GLY A 42 9.24 -5.93 19.33
CA GLY A 42 9.76 -7.18 18.74
C GLY A 42 9.11 -7.49 17.40
N ILE A 43 9.12 -8.78 17.04
CA ILE A 43 8.51 -9.29 15.81
C ILE A 43 7.14 -9.88 16.12
N LEU A 44 6.12 -9.45 15.38
CA LEU A 44 4.78 -10.02 15.37
C LEU A 44 4.51 -10.66 14.00
N GLU A 45 4.09 -11.92 14.01
CA GLU A 45 3.71 -12.64 12.79
C GLU A 45 2.20 -12.77 12.70
N TYR A 46 1.65 -12.44 11.54
CA TYR A 46 0.23 -12.57 11.25
C TYR A 46 0.00 -12.76 9.75
N HIS A 47 -1.26 -12.94 9.37
CA HIS A 47 -1.64 -12.98 7.96
C HIS A 47 -2.86 -12.09 7.72
N VAL A 48 -3.00 -11.63 6.48
CA VAL A 48 -4.13 -10.83 6.01
C VAL A 48 -4.64 -11.36 4.67
N THR A 49 -5.91 -11.09 4.37
CA THR A 49 -6.47 -11.20 3.01
C THR A 49 -7.01 -9.85 2.54
N PRO A 50 -7.16 -9.61 1.22
CA PRO A 50 -7.77 -8.38 0.71
C PRO A 50 -9.12 -8.06 1.37
N GLU A 51 -9.97 -9.07 1.57
CA GLU A 51 -11.31 -8.92 2.15
C GLU A 51 -11.26 -8.48 3.61
N GLN A 52 -10.30 -8.99 4.40
CA GLN A 52 -10.09 -8.54 5.78
C GLN A 52 -9.64 -7.07 5.87
N LEU A 53 -9.10 -6.53 4.77
CA LEU A 53 -8.73 -5.14 4.63
C LEU A 53 -9.83 -4.27 3.99
N GLY A 54 -10.96 -4.88 3.60
CA GLY A 54 -12.08 -4.19 2.97
C GLY A 54 -11.93 -4.02 1.46
N LEU A 55 -11.06 -4.78 0.81
CA LEU A 55 -10.80 -4.74 -0.62
C LEU A 55 -11.44 -5.94 -1.33
N GLU A 56 -11.90 -5.72 -2.56
CA GLU A 56 -12.30 -6.80 -3.46
C GLU A 56 -11.04 -7.53 -3.98
N PRO A 57 -10.96 -8.87 -3.85
CA PRO A 57 -9.84 -9.64 -4.37
C PRO A 57 -9.68 -9.47 -5.88
N ALA A 58 -8.44 -9.33 -6.32
CA ALA A 58 -8.08 -9.30 -7.73
C ALA A 58 -7.90 -10.72 -8.27
N ALA A 59 -8.35 -10.98 -9.49
CA ALA A 59 -7.93 -12.18 -10.23
C ALA A 59 -6.46 -12.02 -10.67
N LEU A 60 -5.63 -13.05 -10.53
CA LEU A 60 -4.20 -12.98 -10.90
C LEU A 60 -4.02 -12.61 -12.38
N GLU A 61 -4.91 -13.07 -13.24
CA GLU A 61 -4.90 -12.78 -14.67
C GLU A 61 -5.09 -11.28 -14.96
N SER A 62 -5.76 -10.56 -14.06
CA SER A 62 -5.98 -9.11 -14.18
C SER A 62 -4.78 -8.25 -13.76
N LEU A 63 -3.75 -8.89 -13.20
CA LEU A 63 -2.52 -8.24 -12.70
C LEU A 63 -1.32 -8.47 -13.62
N VAL A 64 -1.48 -9.30 -14.65
CA VAL A 64 -0.41 -9.61 -15.60
C VAL A 64 -0.04 -8.33 -16.34
N GLY A 65 1.18 -7.84 -16.08
CA GLY A 65 1.80 -6.76 -16.83
C GLY A 65 2.23 -7.22 -18.23
N ASP A 66 2.56 -6.25 -19.07
CA ASP A 66 3.05 -6.48 -20.42
C ASP A 66 4.29 -5.61 -20.67
N ASP A 67 4.41 -4.96 -21.83
CA ASP A 67 5.47 -4.01 -22.13
C ASP A 67 5.46 -2.75 -21.23
N PRO A 68 6.59 -2.00 -21.16
CA PRO A 68 6.68 -0.81 -20.33
C PRO A 68 5.62 0.26 -20.63
N GLU A 69 5.26 0.46 -21.89
CA GLU A 69 4.25 1.43 -22.32
C GLU A 69 2.85 1.06 -21.81
N TYR A 70 2.50 -0.22 -21.89
CA TYR A 70 1.28 -0.80 -21.34
C TYR A 70 1.25 -0.62 -19.83
N ASN A 71 2.30 -1.02 -19.12
CA ASN A 71 2.38 -0.92 -17.66
C ASN A 71 2.28 0.54 -17.19
N ALA A 72 2.93 1.47 -17.89
CA ALA A 72 2.80 2.90 -17.62
C ALA A 72 1.35 3.39 -17.80
N ALA A 73 0.67 2.96 -18.86
CA ALA A 73 -0.73 3.31 -19.09
C ALA A 73 -1.65 2.74 -17.98
N VAL A 74 -1.40 1.52 -17.50
CA VAL A 74 -2.13 0.92 -16.36
C VAL A 74 -1.92 1.73 -15.09
N ILE A 75 -0.67 2.05 -14.73
CA ILE A 75 -0.37 2.87 -13.54
C ILE A 75 -1.06 4.23 -13.63
N LEU A 76 -0.99 4.90 -14.78
CA LEU A 76 -1.66 6.20 -14.97
C LEU A 76 -3.17 6.11 -14.85
N LYS A 77 -3.79 5.00 -15.24
CA LYS A 77 -5.22 4.74 -15.04
C LYS A 77 -5.55 4.56 -13.56
N VAL A 78 -4.77 3.75 -12.84
CA VAL A 78 -4.93 3.56 -11.39
C VAL A 78 -4.81 4.90 -10.66
N LEU A 79 -3.79 5.70 -10.96
CA LEU A 79 -3.58 7.01 -10.33
C LEU A 79 -4.67 8.04 -10.66
N LYS A 80 -5.46 7.81 -11.71
CA LYS A 80 -6.66 8.59 -12.06
C LYS A 80 -7.95 8.03 -11.46
N GLY A 81 -7.85 7.06 -10.56
CA GLY A 81 -8.98 6.47 -9.86
C GLY A 81 -9.65 5.30 -10.57
N GLN A 82 -9.09 4.78 -11.67
CA GLN A 82 -9.70 3.62 -12.34
C GLN A 82 -9.73 2.41 -11.37
N GLU A 83 -10.93 1.87 -11.16
CA GLU A 83 -11.15 0.67 -10.35
C GLU A 83 -10.68 -0.62 -11.04
N GLY A 84 -10.45 -1.67 -10.26
CA GLY A 84 -10.08 -3.02 -10.73
C GLY A 84 -8.86 -3.59 -10.02
N GLY A 85 -8.43 -4.80 -10.43
CA GLY A 85 -7.38 -5.55 -9.75
C GLY A 85 -6.05 -4.80 -9.62
N ALA A 86 -5.63 -4.06 -10.64
CA ALA A 86 -4.44 -3.22 -10.58
C ALA A 86 -4.52 -2.14 -9.48
N ARG A 87 -5.71 -1.55 -9.26
CA ARG A 87 -5.92 -0.61 -8.15
C ARG A 87 -5.85 -1.32 -6.81
N THR A 88 -6.47 -2.50 -6.67
CA THR A 88 -6.36 -3.32 -5.45
C THR A 88 -4.90 -3.59 -5.08
N ALA A 89 -4.09 -4.04 -6.06
CA ALA A 89 -2.66 -4.33 -5.87
C ALA A 89 -1.85 -3.10 -5.42
N VAL A 90 -2.12 -1.94 -6.01
CA VAL A 90 -1.46 -0.69 -5.63
C VAL A 90 -1.90 -0.24 -4.24
N VAL A 91 -3.20 -0.25 -3.96
CA VAL A 91 -3.78 0.22 -2.69
C VAL A 91 -3.28 -0.62 -1.52
N ILE A 92 -3.26 -1.95 -1.63
CA ILE A 92 -2.88 -2.82 -0.53
C ILE A 92 -1.40 -2.70 -0.16
N ASN A 93 -0.51 -2.55 -1.15
CA ASN A 93 0.92 -2.33 -0.89
C ASN A 93 1.20 -0.90 -0.41
N ALA A 94 0.50 0.11 -0.94
CA ALA A 94 0.59 1.48 -0.43
C ALA A 94 0.10 1.58 1.03
N ALA A 95 -0.96 0.85 1.40
CA ALA A 95 -1.45 0.79 2.77
C ALA A 95 -0.38 0.27 3.75
N ALA A 96 0.38 -0.75 3.36
CA ALA A 96 1.49 -1.25 4.16
C ALA A 96 2.62 -0.23 4.29
N ALA A 97 2.97 0.48 3.21
CA ALA A 97 3.96 1.54 3.27
C ALA A 97 3.54 2.69 4.20
N ILE A 98 2.26 3.08 4.17
CA ILE A 98 1.66 4.09 5.07
C ILE A 98 1.72 3.63 6.53
N ALA A 99 1.38 2.36 6.79
CA ALA A 99 1.43 1.79 8.14
C ALA A 99 2.87 1.72 8.69
N VAL A 100 3.83 1.27 7.88
CA VAL A 100 5.26 1.23 8.25
C VAL A 100 5.80 2.64 8.51
N ALA A 101 5.30 3.65 7.79
CA ALA A 101 5.66 5.06 7.99
C ALA A 101 4.97 5.73 9.21
N ASP A 102 4.27 4.95 10.04
CA ASP A 102 3.53 5.42 11.22
C ASP A 102 2.47 6.49 10.88
N GLN A 103 1.91 6.43 9.66
CA GLN A 103 0.87 7.34 9.18
C GLN A 103 -0.54 6.75 9.31
N SER A 104 -0.66 5.51 9.82
CA SER A 104 -1.93 4.88 10.14
C SER A 104 -1.81 3.99 11.38
N THR A 105 -2.93 3.77 12.07
CA THR A 105 -3.02 2.89 13.25
C THR A 105 -3.35 1.44 12.90
N SER A 106 -3.66 1.17 11.63
CA SER A 106 -3.97 -0.18 11.11
C SER A 106 -3.77 -0.24 9.59
N LEU A 107 -3.68 -1.45 9.04
CA LEU A 107 -3.66 -1.68 7.59
C LEU A 107 -4.98 -1.21 6.93
N GLN A 108 -6.12 -1.42 7.57
CA GLN A 108 -7.43 -0.95 7.07
C GLN A 108 -7.49 0.58 6.97
N GLU A 109 -6.92 1.30 7.93
CA GLU A 109 -6.77 2.75 7.83
C GLU A 109 -5.78 3.15 6.73
N GLY A 110 -4.67 2.41 6.59
CA GLY A 110 -3.74 2.58 5.49
C GLY A 110 -4.41 2.44 4.12
N VAL A 111 -5.30 1.47 3.94
CA VAL A 111 -6.10 1.28 2.72
C VAL A 111 -6.93 2.52 2.42
N ARG A 112 -7.69 3.03 3.39
CA ARG A 112 -8.50 4.25 3.22
C ARG A 112 -7.66 5.46 2.85
N LEU A 113 -6.48 5.61 3.45
CA LEU A 113 -5.56 6.71 3.13
C LEU A 113 -4.97 6.57 1.73
N ALA A 114 -4.62 5.35 1.29
CA ALA A 114 -4.14 5.08 -0.05
C ALA A 114 -5.22 5.36 -1.11
N GLU A 115 -6.45 4.88 -0.88
CA GLU A 115 -7.60 5.18 -1.75
C GLU A 115 -7.86 6.69 -1.83
N SER A 116 -7.88 7.37 -0.68
CA SER A 116 -8.05 8.83 -0.64
C SER A 116 -6.94 9.58 -1.39
N SER A 117 -5.70 9.10 -1.33
CA SER A 117 -4.58 9.67 -2.08
C SER A 117 -4.77 9.56 -3.60
N ILE A 118 -5.31 8.43 -4.07
CA ILE A 118 -5.66 8.21 -5.48
C ILE A 118 -6.86 9.08 -5.87
N ASP A 119 -7.97 8.99 -5.13
CA ASP A 119 -9.24 9.60 -5.52
C ASP A 119 -9.22 11.12 -5.43
N SER A 120 -8.40 11.70 -4.56
CA SER A 120 -8.18 13.14 -4.49
C SER A 120 -7.25 13.68 -5.58
N GLY A 121 -6.58 12.82 -6.34
CA GLY A 121 -5.56 13.19 -7.32
C GLY A 121 -4.16 13.45 -6.75
N ALA A 122 -3.99 13.41 -5.42
CA ALA A 122 -2.72 13.69 -4.76
C ALA A 122 -1.57 12.75 -5.21
N ALA A 123 -1.89 11.47 -5.47
CA ALA A 123 -0.94 10.50 -5.98
C ALA A 123 -0.49 10.83 -7.42
N SER A 124 -1.43 11.25 -8.28
CA SER A 124 -1.11 11.71 -9.65
C SER A 124 -0.25 12.97 -9.64
N ASP A 125 -0.56 13.93 -8.76
CA ASP A 125 0.23 15.15 -8.61
C ASP A 125 1.65 14.84 -8.11
N ALA A 126 1.82 13.83 -7.24
CA ALA A 126 3.13 13.39 -6.79
C ALA A 126 3.99 12.82 -7.93
N LEU A 127 3.39 12.03 -8.83
CA LEU A 127 4.07 11.55 -10.03
C LEU A 127 4.50 12.71 -10.94
N GLU A 128 3.64 13.72 -11.14
CA GLU A 128 4.00 14.86 -11.99
C GLU A 128 5.15 15.68 -11.39
N ARG A 129 5.15 15.91 -10.07
CA ARG A 129 6.29 16.54 -9.39
C ARG A 129 7.58 15.74 -9.58
N LEU A 130 7.52 14.41 -9.51
CA LEU A 130 8.67 13.54 -9.76
C LEU A 130 9.18 13.66 -11.21
N ARG A 131 8.28 13.68 -12.20
CA ARG A 131 8.62 13.86 -13.62
C ARG A 131 9.29 15.20 -13.87
N MET A 132 8.78 16.27 -13.27
CA MET A 132 9.38 17.60 -13.35
C MET A 132 10.76 17.65 -12.69
N ALA A 133 10.97 16.96 -11.57
CA ALA A 133 12.24 16.99 -10.85
C ALA A 133 13.34 16.15 -11.52
N SER A 134 12.97 15.08 -12.23
CA SER A 134 13.91 14.11 -12.83
C SER A 134 14.32 14.42 -14.27
N ASN A 135 13.57 15.25 -14.99
CA ASN A 135 13.84 15.62 -16.39
C ASN A 135 14.37 17.07 -16.53
N GLN A 136 14.95 17.61 -15.46
CA GLN A 136 15.67 18.89 -15.47
C GLN A 136 17.11 18.73 -15.94
#